data_AF-A0AAD1H1A0-F1
#
_entry.id   AF-A0AAD1H1A0-F1
#
_cell.length_a   1.000
_cell.length_b   1.000
_cell.length_c   1.000
_cell.angle_alpha   90.00
_cell.angle_beta   90.00
_cell.angle_gamma   90.00
#
_symmetry.space_group_name_H-M   'P 1'
#
loop_
_entity.id
_entity.type
_entity.pdbx_description
1 polymer ?
#
loop_
_entity_poly.entity_id
_entity_poly.type
_entity_poly.pdbx_seq_one_letter_code
_entity_poly.pdbx_strand_id
1 'polypeptide(L)'
;MTDHSCLFDSVRRGMIPAHIYNDREIFELEKQRLFSRTWIFVAHESEIPQDGDYVVRRVLGDSFIITRDSNGTVRALFNMCLHRGMQVCRAEMGNASNFRCPYHGWSYRNDGRLIGLPFHREAYGGDDGFPKKTQTLLPAPKFDSYNGLLFISLDAHAQPLEDFLGDFRFYLDFYTKQSRHGLDVRGPQRWRIKANWKIGAENFAGDMYHTPHTHASIVEIGLFREPKAQKRKDGATYWAGSGGGTTYKLPPGNFEERMRYVGYTDDMITRIKDVWTQRQQRLVGDDGFMISAASCFPNLSFVHNWPKVHDGDDVVPFISIRLWQPISENETEVCSWFAVDSAASPAYKHKSYQAYLMCFGSTGMFEQDDVENWVSLTNTAGGSMARRLLLNSRMGLLPDDRPLVEALPVESFHGPGHAQVGYNEHNPAPAAQAVGRSLGDSMTNALPFDDVRHLQAHQFLVDEAYLLDVQDYDAWLDTLTDDIRYVMPVRVTTALGAGFDTLPGMAHFDEDKHSLSRRVARFRTEHAWTEDPPSRLRHFITNVRTFAGDDDAHLLVESAELLFRSRGDVNEAAVLSCGREDVLRRCGAQWKLARRTVIVDESVLRMQNLAVFL
;
A
#
# COMPACT_ATOMS: atom_id res chain seq x y z
N MET A 1 -32.90 8.04 16.67
CA MET A 1 -31.48 7.63 16.63
C MET A 1 -31.39 6.28 17.30
N THR A 2 -30.63 5.36 16.73
CA THR A 2 -30.29 4.08 17.38
C THR A 2 -29.40 4.38 18.59
N ASP A 3 -29.60 3.70 19.72
CA ASP A 3 -28.66 3.79 20.84
C ASP A 3 -27.49 2.82 20.60
N HIS A 4 -26.28 3.32 20.79
CA HIS A 4 -25.03 2.57 20.62
C HIS A 4 -24.26 2.42 21.94
N SER A 5 -24.84 2.83 23.09
CA SER A 5 -24.25 2.71 24.43
C SER A 5 -23.67 1.31 24.70
N CYS A 6 -24.50 0.28 24.53
CA CYS A 6 -24.15 -1.13 24.71
C CYS A 6 -23.04 -1.62 23.75
N LEU A 7 -22.95 -1.05 22.53
CA LEU A 7 -21.86 -1.35 21.60
C LEU A 7 -20.53 -0.79 22.12
N PHE A 8 -20.50 0.46 22.58
CA PHE A 8 -19.28 1.05 23.14
C PHE A 8 -18.83 0.35 24.43
N ASP A 9 -19.76 -0.04 25.30
CA ASP A 9 -19.43 -0.73 26.55
C ASP A 9 -18.99 -2.20 26.33
N SER A 10 -19.43 -2.83 25.23
CA SER A 10 -18.90 -4.12 24.80
C SER A 10 -17.47 -3.97 24.27
N VAL A 11 -17.24 -3.00 23.37
CA VAL A 11 -15.92 -2.73 22.78
C VAL A 11 -14.88 -2.36 23.85
N ARG A 12 -15.25 -1.53 24.85
CA ARG A 12 -14.39 -1.20 26.00
C ARG A 12 -13.96 -2.41 26.83
N ARG A 13 -14.69 -3.53 26.76
CA ARG A 13 -14.38 -4.80 27.43
C ARG A 13 -13.71 -5.81 26.49
N GLY A 14 -13.22 -5.37 25.33
CA GLY A 14 -12.64 -6.24 24.31
C GLY A 14 -13.65 -7.17 23.63
N MET A 15 -14.95 -6.82 23.61
CA MET A 15 -15.99 -7.62 22.96
C MET A 15 -16.58 -6.86 21.78
N ILE A 16 -16.15 -7.19 20.57
CA ILE A 16 -16.42 -6.41 19.35
C ILE A 16 -17.65 -6.98 18.62
N PRO A 17 -18.76 -6.24 18.41
CA PRO A 17 -19.90 -6.78 17.69
C PRO A 17 -19.56 -7.09 16.22
N ALA A 18 -19.69 -8.36 15.80
CA ALA A 18 -19.11 -8.83 14.53
C ALA A 18 -19.59 -8.06 13.30
N HIS A 19 -20.84 -7.58 13.32
CA HIS A 19 -21.41 -6.80 12.21
C HIS A 19 -20.74 -5.44 11.95
N ILE A 20 -19.90 -4.89 12.84
CA ILE A 20 -19.26 -3.57 12.56
C ILE A 20 -18.37 -3.61 11.31
N TYR A 21 -17.84 -4.79 10.95
CA TYR A 21 -17.03 -4.99 9.75
C TYR A 21 -17.85 -5.14 8.47
N ASN A 22 -19.19 -5.03 8.50
CA ASN A 22 -20.05 -4.98 7.30
C ASN A 22 -21.45 -4.41 7.66
N ASP A 23 -21.48 -3.15 8.11
CA ASP A 23 -22.72 -2.44 8.39
C ASP A 23 -22.71 -1.02 7.79
N ARG A 24 -23.70 -0.76 6.93
CA ARG A 24 -23.85 0.49 6.19
C ARG A 24 -24.28 1.67 7.06
N GLU A 25 -25.10 1.47 8.08
CA GLU A 25 -25.49 2.55 9.00
C GLU A 25 -24.27 2.98 9.83
N ILE A 26 -23.48 2.03 10.30
CA ILE A 26 -22.21 2.29 10.99
C ILE A 26 -21.25 3.02 10.05
N PHE A 27 -21.07 2.58 8.81
CA PHE A 27 -20.21 3.26 7.83
C PHE A 27 -20.65 4.70 7.51
N GLU A 28 -21.96 4.99 7.42
CA GLU A 28 -22.42 6.39 7.30
C GLU A 28 -22.08 7.23 8.55
N LEU A 29 -22.11 6.64 9.75
CA LEU A 29 -21.68 7.30 10.98
C LEU A 29 -20.16 7.48 11.06
N GLU A 30 -19.37 6.49 10.62
CA GLU A 30 -17.90 6.57 10.49
C GLU A 30 -17.52 7.76 9.58
N LYS A 31 -18.18 7.89 8.43
CA LYS A 31 -18.04 9.04 7.51
C LYS A 31 -18.36 10.39 8.16
N GLN A 32 -19.44 10.48 8.94
CA GLN A 32 -19.91 11.75 9.51
C GLN A 32 -19.27 12.17 10.85
N ARG A 33 -18.76 11.21 11.62
CA ARG A 33 -18.32 11.44 13.01
C ARG A 33 -16.82 11.34 13.23
N LEU A 34 -16.07 10.80 12.28
CA LEU A 34 -14.61 10.72 12.36
C LEU A 34 -13.91 11.51 11.24
N PHE A 35 -14.15 11.23 9.96
CA PHE A 35 -13.34 11.81 8.87
C PHE A 35 -13.40 13.31 8.80
N SER A 36 -14.63 13.76 8.99
CA SER A 36 -15.02 15.15 8.99
C SER A 36 -14.39 15.90 10.17
N ARG A 37 -13.51 15.27 10.98
CA ARG A 37 -12.98 15.71 12.28
C ARG A 37 -11.50 15.36 12.51
N THR A 38 -11.08 14.15 12.15
CA THR A 38 -9.73 13.62 12.42
C THR A 38 -8.76 13.88 11.27
N TRP A 39 -7.46 13.72 11.52
CA TRP A 39 -6.42 13.91 10.52
C TRP A 39 -6.25 12.66 9.64
N ILE A 40 -6.23 12.86 8.33
CA ILE A 40 -6.16 11.82 7.31
C ILE A 40 -4.87 12.02 6.51
N PHE A 41 -3.99 11.02 6.49
CA PHE A 41 -2.81 11.05 5.63
C PHE A 41 -3.24 11.04 4.16
N VAL A 42 -2.57 11.84 3.34
CA VAL A 42 -2.86 11.94 1.91
C VAL A 42 -1.64 11.73 1.03
N ALA A 43 -0.46 12.23 1.41
CA ALA A 43 0.74 12.20 0.57
C ALA A 43 2.02 12.38 1.40
N HIS A 44 3.18 12.10 0.81
CA HIS A 44 4.48 12.50 1.38
C HIS A 44 5.12 13.62 0.53
N GLU A 45 5.88 14.53 1.14
CA GLU A 45 6.47 15.68 0.43
C GLU A 45 7.44 15.30 -0.71
N SER A 46 8.10 14.14 -0.63
CA SER A 46 8.95 13.64 -1.73
C SER A 46 8.17 13.05 -2.92
N GLU A 47 6.83 12.96 -2.83
CA GLU A 47 5.96 12.76 -4.01
C GLU A 47 5.77 14.06 -4.83
N ILE A 48 6.13 15.22 -4.27
CA ILE A 48 6.05 16.55 -4.90
C ILE A 48 7.34 17.37 -4.66
N PRO A 49 8.52 16.90 -5.12
CA PRO A 49 9.81 17.51 -4.79
C PRO A 49 10.10 18.84 -5.50
N GLN A 50 9.51 19.12 -6.66
CA GLN A 50 9.75 20.33 -7.46
C GLN A 50 8.55 21.29 -7.47
N ASP A 51 8.82 22.57 -7.74
CA ASP A 51 7.76 23.57 -7.95
C ASP A 51 6.85 23.19 -9.12
N GLY A 52 5.54 23.22 -8.89
CA GLY A 52 4.54 22.78 -9.84
C GLY A 52 4.16 21.30 -9.72
N ASP A 53 4.92 20.48 -8.99
CA ASP A 53 4.54 19.08 -8.79
C ASP A 53 3.23 19.00 -8.01
N TYR A 54 2.38 18.05 -8.41
CA TYR A 54 1.13 17.76 -7.75
C TYR A 54 0.81 16.26 -7.75
N VAL A 55 0.08 15.86 -6.72
CA VAL A 55 -0.58 14.56 -6.62
C VAL A 55 -2.04 14.76 -6.21
N VAL A 56 -2.96 14.06 -6.87
CA VAL A 56 -4.38 14.09 -6.49
C VAL A 56 -4.67 12.95 -5.54
N ARG A 57 -5.36 13.29 -4.45
CA ARG A 57 -5.74 12.41 -3.35
C ARG A 57 -7.22 12.55 -3.05
N ARG A 58 -7.72 11.75 -2.11
CA ARG A 58 -9.10 11.84 -1.62
C ARG A 58 -9.18 11.70 -0.11
N VAL A 59 -10.21 12.31 0.46
CA VAL A 59 -10.74 12.05 1.80
C VAL A 59 -12.25 11.93 1.60
N LEU A 60 -12.89 10.82 1.98
CA LEU A 60 -14.29 10.55 1.63
C LEU A 60 -14.58 10.70 0.11
N GLY A 61 -15.69 11.36 -0.24
CA GLY A 61 -16.01 11.77 -1.61
C GLY A 61 -15.04 12.82 -2.16
N ASP A 62 -14.42 13.59 -1.28
CA ASP A 62 -13.73 14.83 -1.61
C ASP A 62 -12.36 14.56 -2.22
N SER A 63 -12.10 15.18 -3.38
CA SER A 63 -10.82 15.10 -4.08
C SER A 63 -10.00 16.36 -3.80
N PHE A 64 -8.74 16.16 -3.43
CA PHE A 64 -7.79 17.23 -3.18
C PHE A 64 -6.60 17.13 -4.12
N ILE A 65 -6.16 18.27 -4.66
CA ILE A 65 -4.87 18.44 -5.31
C ILE A 65 -3.89 18.83 -4.21
N ILE A 66 -2.92 17.97 -3.93
CA ILE A 66 -1.78 18.26 -3.07
C ILE A 66 -0.66 18.73 -4.01
N THR A 67 -0.14 19.95 -3.86
CA THR A 67 0.81 20.52 -4.82
C THR A 67 1.82 21.44 -4.16
N ARG A 68 3.05 21.48 -4.68
CA ARG A 68 4.05 22.49 -4.35
C ARG A 68 3.87 23.68 -5.30
N ASP A 69 3.51 24.84 -4.75
CA ASP A 69 3.29 26.04 -5.56
C ASP A 69 4.61 26.66 -6.07
N SER A 70 4.55 27.68 -6.92
CA SER A 70 5.73 28.36 -7.49
C SER A 70 6.51 29.25 -6.49
N ASN A 71 6.37 28.99 -5.19
CA ASN A 71 7.13 29.60 -4.10
C ASN A 71 7.61 28.50 -3.12
N GLY A 72 7.70 27.24 -3.58
CA GLY A 72 8.03 26.07 -2.76
C GLY A 72 6.97 25.64 -1.74
N THR A 73 5.81 26.33 -1.66
CA THR A 73 4.83 26.11 -0.58
C THR A 73 3.88 24.98 -0.93
N VAL A 74 3.83 23.94 -0.09
CA VAL A 74 2.87 22.83 -0.26
C VAL A 74 1.45 23.28 0.12
N ARG A 75 0.46 22.90 -0.69
CA ARG A 75 -0.96 23.23 -0.50
C ARG A 75 -1.85 22.02 -0.77
N ALA A 76 -2.94 21.90 -0.01
CA ALA A 76 -4.07 21.05 -0.35
C ALA A 76 -5.26 21.90 -0.83
N LEU A 77 -5.66 21.71 -2.09
CA LEU A 77 -6.72 22.46 -2.76
C LEU A 77 -7.86 21.52 -3.17
N PHE A 78 -9.09 21.83 -2.81
CA PHE A 78 -10.27 21.06 -3.21
C PHE A 78 -10.43 21.11 -4.73
N ASN A 79 -10.52 19.93 -5.34
CA ASN A 79 -10.45 19.72 -6.80
C ASN A 79 -11.83 19.97 -7.45
N MET A 80 -12.38 21.17 -7.26
CA MET A 80 -13.73 21.52 -7.69
C MET A 80 -13.78 22.96 -8.23
N CYS A 81 -14.13 23.11 -9.51
CA CYS A 81 -14.21 24.41 -10.17
C CYS A 81 -15.36 25.26 -9.61
N LEU A 82 -15.03 26.48 -9.15
CA LEU A 82 -15.98 27.47 -8.62
C LEU A 82 -17.20 27.75 -9.52
N HIS A 83 -17.08 27.58 -10.85
CA HIS A 83 -18.19 27.87 -11.76
C HIS A 83 -19.32 26.82 -11.71
N ARG A 84 -19.00 25.53 -11.89
CA ARG A 84 -20.00 24.44 -12.01
C ARG A 84 -19.51 23.08 -11.50
N GLY A 85 -18.60 23.07 -10.52
CA GLY A 85 -18.24 21.84 -9.80
C GLY A 85 -17.36 20.82 -10.53
N MET A 86 -16.96 21.07 -11.77
CA MET A 86 -16.09 20.16 -12.53
C MET A 86 -14.69 20.05 -11.88
N GLN A 87 -14.11 18.85 -11.86
CA GLN A 87 -12.72 18.65 -11.43
C GLN A 87 -11.76 19.44 -12.34
N VAL A 88 -10.86 20.22 -11.72
CA VAL A 88 -9.89 21.06 -12.45
C VAL A 88 -8.61 20.32 -12.77
N CYS A 89 -8.28 19.29 -11.99
CA CYS A 89 -7.27 18.29 -12.31
C CYS A 89 -7.93 16.89 -12.31
N ARG A 90 -7.62 16.07 -13.33
CA ARG A 90 -8.12 14.69 -13.44
C ARG A 90 -7.00 13.64 -13.40
N ALA A 91 -5.75 14.05 -13.60
CA ALA A 91 -4.59 13.21 -13.36
C ALA A 91 -4.43 12.93 -11.86
N GLU A 92 -3.87 11.77 -11.53
CA GLU A 92 -3.48 11.37 -10.18
C GLU A 92 -2.14 11.97 -9.75
N MET A 93 -1.32 12.42 -10.71
CA MET A 93 -0.08 13.18 -10.48
C MET A 93 0.43 13.87 -11.74
N GLY A 94 1.38 14.79 -11.59
CA GLY A 94 2.14 15.43 -12.66
C GLY A 94 2.82 16.72 -12.20
N ASN A 95 3.34 17.52 -13.13
CA ASN A 95 3.77 18.89 -12.87
C ASN A 95 2.87 19.87 -13.65
N ALA A 96 2.41 20.94 -12.99
CA ALA A 96 1.64 22.01 -13.61
C ALA A 96 1.77 23.35 -12.87
N SER A 97 2.03 24.43 -13.62
CA SER A 97 1.94 25.80 -13.09
C SER A 97 0.49 26.28 -12.89
N ASN A 98 -0.48 25.65 -13.56
CA ASN A 98 -1.89 26.04 -13.53
C ASN A 98 -2.82 24.86 -13.86
N PHE A 99 -4.00 24.85 -13.24
CA PHE A 99 -5.08 23.88 -13.49
C PHE A 99 -6.21 24.56 -14.27
N ARG A 100 -6.55 24.03 -15.44
CA ARG A 100 -7.58 24.59 -16.33
C ARG A 100 -8.81 23.69 -16.37
N CYS A 101 -9.94 24.21 -15.90
CA CYS A 101 -11.22 23.53 -15.92
C CYS A 101 -11.63 23.16 -17.37
N PRO A 102 -11.83 21.87 -17.71
CA PRO A 102 -12.11 21.45 -19.08
C PRO A 102 -13.51 21.87 -19.57
N TYR A 103 -14.44 22.19 -18.66
CA TYR A 103 -15.82 22.51 -19.00
C TYR A 103 -15.98 23.93 -19.58
N HIS A 104 -15.37 24.94 -18.95
CA HIS A 104 -15.53 26.35 -19.32
C HIS A 104 -14.20 27.12 -19.40
N GLY A 105 -13.06 26.43 -19.36
CA GLY A 105 -11.74 27.03 -19.56
C GLY A 105 -11.26 28.00 -18.47
N TRP A 106 -11.93 28.07 -17.32
CA TRP A 106 -11.45 28.79 -16.12
C TRP A 106 -10.10 28.21 -15.67
N SER A 107 -9.09 29.06 -15.49
CA SER A 107 -7.72 28.67 -15.13
C SER A 107 -7.33 29.20 -13.76
N TYR A 108 -6.84 28.32 -12.89
CA TYR A 108 -6.32 28.61 -11.56
C TYR A 108 -4.81 28.37 -11.57
N ARG A 109 -3.98 29.23 -10.95
CA ARG A 109 -2.56 28.89 -10.73
C ARG A 109 -2.46 27.72 -9.73
N ASN A 110 -1.32 27.04 -9.66
CA ASN A 110 -1.05 25.98 -8.68
C ASN A 110 -1.23 26.43 -7.20
N ASP A 111 -1.19 27.74 -6.90
CA ASP A 111 -1.58 28.29 -5.60
C ASP A 111 -3.10 28.44 -5.37
N GLY A 112 -3.93 27.94 -6.29
CA GLY A 112 -5.39 27.95 -6.23
C GLY A 112 -6.05 29.22 -6.74
N ARG A 113 -5.33 30.35 -6.86
CA ARG A 113 -5.93 31.65 -7.25
C ARG A 113 -6.38 31.65 -8.72
N LEU A 114 -7.59 32.16 -8.97
CA LEU A 114 -8.15 32.30 -10.32
C LEU A 114 -7.36 33.33 -11.14
N ILE A 115 -6.74 32.90 -12.23
CA ILE A 115 -5.94 33.75 -13.12
C ILE A 115 -6.60 33.98 -14.49
N GLY A 116 -7.36 33.00 -14.99
CA GLY A 116 -7.97 33.04 -16.32
C GLY A 116 -9.47 32.76 -16.26
N LEU A 117 -10.26 33.59 -16.93
CA LEU A 117 -11.70 33.44 -17.10
C LEU A 117 -12.05 33.86 -18.54
N PRO A 118 -12.50 32.94 -19.42
CA PRO A 118 -12.87 33.29 -20.80
C PRO A 118 -14.06 34.26 -20.86
N PHE A 119 -14.01 35.24 -21.75
CA PHE A 119 -15.04 36.28 -21.92
C PHE A 119 -15.35 37.08 -20.63
N HIS A 120 -14.34 37.32 -19.80
CA HIS A 120 -14.49 37.98 -18.50
C HIS A 120 -15.11 39.38 -18.60
N ARG A 121 -14.83 40.16 -19.64
CA ARG A 121 -15.43 41.48 -19.82
C ARG A 121 -16.85 41.38 -20.38
N GLU A 122 -17.05 40.50 -21.35
CA GLU A 122 -18.27 40.40 -22.17
C GLU A 122 -19.41 39.68 -21.44
N ALA A 123 -19.09 38.62 -20.69
CA ALA A 123 -20.07 37.78 -20.00
C ALA A 123 -20.16 38.03 -18.49
N TYR A 124 -19.17 38.69 -17.88
CA TYR A 124 -19.10 38.93 -16.43
C TYR A 124 -18.84 40.41 -16.05
N GLY A 125 -18.78 41.33 -17.01
CA GLY A 125 -18.56 42.76 -16.74
C GLY A 125 -17.15 43.14 -16.29
N GLY A 126 -16.17 42.24 -16.41
CA GLY A 126 -14.80 42.45 -15.94
C GLY A 126 -14.68 42.28 -14.42
N ASP A 127 -13.65 42.88 -13.82
CA ASP A 127 -13.46 42.80 -12.37
C ASP A 127 -14.54 43.59 -11.57
N ASP A 128 -15.29 44.49 -12.22
CA ASP A 128 -16.41 45.23 -11.61
C ASP A 128 -17.64 44.33 -11.36
N GLY A 129 -17.90 43.36 -12.25
CA GLY A 129 -18.99 42.40 -12.12
C GLY A 129 -18.56 41.04 -11.54
N PHE A 130 -17.30 40.63 -11.75
CA PHE A 130 -16.72 39.43 -11.14
C PHE A 130 -15.22 39.63 -10.81
N PRO A 131 -14.88 40.12 -9.61
CA PRO A 131 -13.50 40.44 -9.23
C PRO A 131 -12.65 39.18 -9.02
N LYS A 132 -11.76 38.85 -9.96
CA LYS A 132 -10.96 37.60 -9.93
C LYS A 132 -10.02 37.53 -8.73
N LYS A 133 -9.54 38.67 -8.24
CA LYS A 133 -8.51 38.77 -7.18
C LYS A 133 -8.92 38.12 -5.84
N THR A 134 -10.22 37.95 -5.58
CA THR A 134 -10.76 37.30 -4.37
C THR A 134 -11.10 35.83 -4.57
N GLN A 135 -10.91 35.28 -5.78
CA GLN A 135 -11.38 33.95 -6.15
C GLN A 135 -10.23 32.94 -6.11
N THR A 136 -10.41 31.85 -5.36
CA THR A 136 -9.46 30.74 -5.25
C THR A 136 -10.20 29.41 -5.18
N LEU A 137 -9.56 28.33 -5.63
CA LEU A 137 -9.96 26.98 -5.21
C LEU A 137 -9.97 26.94 -3.68
N LEU A 138 -10.99 26.29 -3.11
CA LEU A 138 -11.17 26.16 -1.66
C LEU A 138 -10.01 25.31 -1.09
N PRO A 139 -9.21 25.81 -0.13
CA PRO A 139 -8.19 24.99 0.52
C PRO A 139 -8.85 23.94 1.43
N ALA A 140 -8.09 22.89 1.78
CA ALA A 140 -8.49 22.00 2.88
C ALA A 140 -8.69 22.80 4.19
N PRO A 141 -9.73 22.53 4.99
CA PRO A 141 -10.01 23.28 6.23
C PRO A 141 -8.85 23.25 7.23
N LYS A 142 -8.15 22.11 7.30
CA LYS A 142 -6.87 21.93 7.99
C LYS A 142 -5.93 21.12 7.10
N PHE A 143 -4.69 21.57 7.00
CA PHE A 143 -3.61 20.91 6.28
C PHE A 143 -2.30 21.17 7.03
N ASP A 144 -1.51 20.12 7.27
CA ASP A 144 -0.31 20.18 8.10
C ASP A 144 0.62 18.99 7.78
N SER A 145 1.86 19.04 8.26
CA SER A 145 2.93 18.09 7.93
C SER A 145 3.70 17.60 9.16
N TYR A 146 3.98 16.30 9.25
CA TYR A 146 4.91 15.75 10.25
C TYR A 146 5.95 14.86 9.58
N ASN A 147 7.24 15.21 9.70
CA ASN A 147 8.36 14.55 9.02
C ASN A 147 8.16 14.36 7.49
N GLY A 148 7.48 15.29 6.82
CA GLY A 148 7.13 15.21 5.40
C GLY A 148 5.86 14.40 5.09
N LEU A 149 5.27 13.68 6.05
CA LEU A 149 3.93 13.09 5.89
C LEU A 149 2.88 14.20 5.95
N LEU A 150 2.05 14.31 4.91
CA LEU A 150 1.05 15.36 4.73
C LEU A 150 -0.34 14.86 5.12
N PHE A 151 -1.03 15.61 5.96
CA PHE A 151 -2.36 15.28 6.48
C PHE A 151 -3.38 16.36 6.20
N ILE A 152 -4.64 15.95 5.99
CA ILE A 152 -5.82 16.83 5.90
C ILE A 152 -6.77 16.50 7.06
N SER A 153 -7.40 17.51 7.67
CA SER A 153 -8.69 17.32 8.34
C SER A 153 -9.74 18.23 7.68
N LEU A 154 -10.97 17.73 7.61
CA LEU A 154 -12.12 18.47 7.08
C LEU A 154 -12.81 19.32 8.16
N ASP A 155 -12.41 19.20 9.44
CA ASP A 155 -12.87 20.10 10.51
C ASP A 155 -11.93 21.29 10.65
N ALA A 156 -12.44 22.49 10.39
CA ALA A 156 -11.73 23.75 10.62
C ALA A 156 -11.30 23.95 12.09
N HIS A 157 -11.93 23.24 13.02
CA HIS A 157 -11.66 23.27 14.47
C HIS A 157 -10.80 22.09 14.95
N ALA A 158 -10.31 21.21 14.08
CA ALA A 158 -9.42 20.13 14.50
C ALA A 158 -8.15 20.67 15.18
N GLN A 159 -7.75 19.99 16.26
CA GLN A 159 -6.52 20.29 17.00
C GLN A 159 -5.28 20.17 16.10
N PRO A 160 -4.15 20.84 16.41
CA PRO A 160 -2.90 20.72 15.67
C PRO A 160 -2.48 19.27 15.40
N LEU A 161 -1.80 19.01 14.27
CA LEU A 161 -1.38 17.65 13.90
C LEU A 161 -0.44 17.06 14.96
N GLU A 162 0.47 17.85 15.52
CA GLU A 162 1.36 17.39 16.60
C GLU A 162 0.61 16.97 17.87
N ASP A 163 -0.48 17.67 18.23
CA ASP A 163 -1.31 17.34 19.40
C ASP A 163 -2.19 16.11 19.13
N PHE A 164 -2.59 15.90 17.88
CA PHE A 164 -3.25 14.67 17.44
C PHE A 164 -2.31 13.47 17.47
N LEU A 165 -1.10 13.58 16.91
CA LEU A 165 -0.10 12.50 16.94
C LEU A 165 0.40 12.24 18.37
N GLY A 166 0.50 13.28 19.21
CA GLY A 166 0.82 13.14 20.64
C GLY A 166 2.13 12.38 20.86
N ASP A 167 2.07 11.34 21.70
CA ASP A 167 3.18 10.42 21.98
C ASP A 167 3.51 9.47 20.81
N PHE A 168 2.58 9.23 19.87
CA PHE A 168 2.83 8.35 18.72
C PHE A 168 3.98 8.87 17.83
N ARG A 169 4.24 10.19 17.87
CA ARG A 169 5.40 10.83 17.21
C ARG A 169 6.74 10.14 17.52
N PHE A 170 6.91 9.64 18.74
CA PHE A 170 8.12 8.90 19.14
C PHE A 170 8.33 7.62 18.31
N TYR A 171 7.25 6.91 17.98
CA TYR A 171 7.25 5.67 17.22
C TYR A 171 7.26 5.93 15.71
N LEU A 172 6.52 6.93 15.27
CA LEU A 172 6.47 7.39 13.88
C LEU A 172 7.87 7.75 13.34
N ASP A 173 8.71 8.34 14.19
CA ASP A 173 10.10 8.65 13.90
C ASP A 173 10.99 7.43 13.54
N PHE A 174 10.67 6.21 14.01
CA PHE A 174 11.38 4.99 13.56
C PHE A 174 11.09 4.68 12.09
N TYR A 175 9.90 5.04 11.60
CA TYR A 175 9.49 4.90 10.21
C TYR A 175 9.91 6.09 9.33
N THR A 176 10.08 7.30 9.87
CA THR A 176 10.29 8.51 9.06
C THR A 176 11.59 9.29 9.29
N LYS A 177 12.38 8.99 10.34
CA LYS A 177 13.62 9.71 10.68
C LYS A 177 14.83 8.77 10.71
N GLN A 178 15.23 8.18 9.58
CA GLN A 178 16.51 7.44 9.52
C GLN A 178 17.70 8.36 9.18
N SER A 179 17.45 9.55 8.64
CA SER A 179 18.44 10.62 8.54
C SER A 179 17.78 11.99 8.43
N ARG A 180 18.59 13.06 8.53
CA ARG A 180 18.18 14.45 8.28
C ARG A 180 17.74 14.73 6.83
N HIS A 181 17.86 13.77 5.93
CA HIS A 181 17.49 13.91 4.51
C HIS A 181 16.06 13.40 4.22
N GLY A 182 15.33 12.91 5.24
CA GLY A 182 13.95 12.46 5.12
C GLY A 182 13.79 11.16 4.32
N LEU A 183 12.59 10.91 3.82
CA LEU A 183 12.24 9.70 3.05
C LEU A 183 12.18 9.94 1.54
N ASP A 184 12.77 9.01 0.79
CA ASP A 184 12.47 8.70 -0.61
C ASP A 184 11.26 7.74 -0.59
N VAL A 185 10.13 8.19 -1.11
CA VAL A 185 8.83 7.49 -1.03
C VAL A 185 8.34 7.17 -2.44
N ARG A 186 7.95 5.92 -2.67
CA ARG A 186 7.47 5.42 -3.97
C ARG A 186 6.11 4.77 -3.82
N GLY A 187 5.17 5.13 -4.68
CA GLY A 187 3.80 4.64 -4.59
C GLY A 187 2.76 5.73 -4.88
N PRO A 188 1.49 5.47 -4.54
CA PRO A 188 0.98 4.22 -4.00
C PRO A 188 0.74 3.16 -5.10
N GLN A 189 1.09 1.89 -4.83
CA GLN A 189 0.35 0.75 -5.40
C GLN A 189 -1.10 0.86 -4.94
N ARG A 190 -2.06 0.64 -5.85
CA ARG A 190 -3.49 0.75 -5.55
C ARG A 190 -4.31 -0.41 -6.11
N TRP A 191 -5.06 -1.06 -5.23
CA TRP A 191 -5.96 -2.18 -5.56
C TRP A 191 -7.16 -2.17 -4.61
N ARG A 192 -8.25 -2.83 -4.99
CA ARG A 192 -9.45 -2.98 -4.14
C ARG A 192 -9.56 -4.37 -3.54
N ILE A 193 -9.84 -4.41 -2.24
CA ILE A 193 -10.15 -5.61 -1.48
C ILE A 193 -11.58 -5.55 -0.99
N LYS A 194 -12.31 -6.68 -1.01
CA LYS A 194 -13.68 -6.79 -0.47
C LYS A 194 -13.67 -6.95 1.06
N ALA A 195 -12.94 -6.07 1.73
CA ALA A 195 -12.76 -6.06 3.16
C ALA A 195 -13.07 -4.68 3.77
N ASN A 196 -13.64 -4.67 4.97
CA ASN A 196 -13.74 -3.46 5.75
C ASN A 196 -12.37 -3.09 6.31
N TRP A 197 -12.00 -1.83 6.09
CA TRP A 197 -10.72 -1.24 6.45
C TRP A 197 -10.31 -1.42 7.92
N LYS A 198 -11.28 -1.58 8.86
CA LYS A 198 -11.02 -1.78 10.29
C LYS A 198 -10.01 -2.89 10.49
N ILE A 199 -10.20 -4.01 9.79
CA ILE A 199 -9.45 -5.24 9.97
C ILE A 199 -7.97 -5.01 9.67
N GLY A 200 -7.67 -4.32 8.57
CA GLY A 200 -6.30 -3.98 8.19
C GLY A 200 -5.64 -3.00 9.17
N ALA A 201 -6.37 -1.99 9.64
CA ALA A 201 -5.85 -1.04 10.62
C ALA A 201 -5.62 -1.67 11.99
N GLU A 202 -6.51 -2.57 12.42
CA GLU A 202 -6.47 -3.32 13.67
C GLU A 202 -5.33 -4.35 13.68
N ASN A 203 -5.20 -5.13 12.60
CA ASN A 203 -4.13 -6.10 12.42
C ASN A 203 -2.74 -5.43 12.53
N PHE A 204 -2.51 -4.34 11.80
CA PHE A 204 -1.24 -3.60 11.86
C PHE A 204 -1.03 -2.84 13.18
N ALA A 205 -2.08 -2.64 14.00
CA ALA A 205 -1.98 -1.95 15.29
C ALA A 205 -1.46 -2.84 16.43
N GLY A 206 -1.70 -4.16 16.40
CA GLY A 206 -1.36 -5.03 17.53
C GLY A 206 -1.36 -6.54 17.27
N ASP A 207 -1.83 -7.01 16.12
CA ASP A 207 -1.96 -8.44 15.85
C ASP A 207 -0.59 -9.06 15.54
N MET A 208 0.08 -9.56 16.58
CA MET A 208 1.27 -10.41 16.45
C MET A 208 0.93 -11.90 16.32
N TYR A 209 -0.35 -12.27 16.43
CA TYR A 209 -0.81 -13.64 16.72
C TYR A 209 -1.30 -14.40 15.47
N HIS A 210 -1.83 -13.70 14.46
CA HIS A 210 -2.02 -14.27 13.13
C HIS A 210 -0.68 -14.75 12.53
N THR A 211 0.41 -14.01 12.77
CA THR A 211 1.65 -14.14 11.97
C THR A 211 2.21 -15.56 11.90
N PRO A 212 2.26 -16.37 12.98
CA PRO A 212 2.78 -17.74 12.90
C PRO A 212 1.85 -18.75 12.20
N HIS A 213 0.61 -18.38 11.89
CA HIS A 213 -0.42 -19.27 11.33
C HIS A 213 -0.84 -18.82 9.92
N THR A 214 -1.21 -17.55 9.75
CA THR A 214 -1.54 -16.94 8.45
C THR A 214 -0.33 -16.98 7.51
N HIS A 215 0.86 -16.69 8.03
CA HIS A 215 2.11 -16.66 7.26
C HIS A 215 2.99 -17.88 7.51
N ALA A 216 2.39 -19.02 7.89
CA ALA A 216 3.10 -20.29 8.07
C ALA A 216 3.85 -20.71 6.79
N SER A 217 3.26 -20.49 5.62
CA SER A 217 3.90 -20.71 4.31
C SER A 217 5.20 -19.89 4.13
N ILE A 218 5.22 -18.65 4.62
CA ILE A 218 6.37 -17.73 4.54
C ILE A 218 7.46 -18.09 5.57
N VAL A 219 7.02 -18.61 6.72
CA VAL A 219 7.84 -19.22 7.77
C VAL A 219 8.55 -20.47 7.27
N GLU A 220 7.88 -21.31 6.48
CA GLU A 220 8.40 -22.56 5.90
C GLU A 220 9.44 -22.32 4.81
N ILE A 221 9.22 -21.37 3.88
CA ILE A 221 10.20 -21.03 2.83
C ILE A 221 11.44 -20.28 3.36
N GLY A 222 11.51 -20.00 4.68
CA GLY A 222 12.71 -19.48 5.33
C GLY A 222 13.04 -18.01 5.04
N LEU A 223 12.04 -17.19 4.70
CA LEU A 223 12.24 -15.81 4.25
C LEU A 223 12.85 -14.87 5.33
N PHE A 224 12.85 -15.27 6.59
CA PHE A 224 13.41 -14.51 7.73
C PHE A 224 14.41 -15.35 8.53
N ARG A 225 15.39 -14.67 9.16
CA ARG A 225 16.44 -15.30 9.99
C ARG A 225 15.90 -16.18 11.13
N GLU A 226 14.75 -15.84 11.70
CA GLU A 226 14.17 -16.57 12.85
C GLU A 226 12.67 -16.84 12.69
N PRO A 227 12.28 -17.89 11.93
CA PRO A 227 10.88 -18.17 11.59
C PRO A 227 10.06 -18.77 12.75
N LYS A 228 10.58 -18.79 13.99
CA LYS A 228 9.96 -19.52 15.12
C LYS A 228 8.89 -18.68 15.80
N ALA A 229 7.63 -19.12 15.68
CA ALA A 229 6.45 -18.64 16.41
C ALA A 229 6.73 -18.26 17.87
N GLN A 230 7.47 -19.10 18.58
CA GLN A 230 7.79 -18.93 20.00
C GLN A 230 8.61 -17.69 20.35
N LYS A 231 9.24 -17.00 19.38
CA LYS A 231 9.95 -15.73 19.60
C LYS A 231 9.09 -14.48 19.42
N ARG A 232 7.94 -14.57 18.74
CA ARG A 232 6.99 -13.43 18.61
C ARG A 232 6.50 -12.96 19.98
N LYS A 233 6.25 -13.89 20.89
CA LYS A 233 5.84 -13.62 22.28
C LYS A 233 6.85 -12.79 23.10
N ASP A 234 8.13 -12.77 22.70
CA ASP A 234 9.19 -12.10 23.45
C ASP A 234 9.23 -10.59 23.11
N GLY A 235 8.60 -10.21 21.98
CA GLY A 235 8.28 -8.84 21.61
C GLY A 235 7.12 -8.26 22.41
N ALA A 236 6.89 -6.96 22.24
CA ALA A 236 5.86 -6.20 22.94
C ALA A 236 4.90 -5.47 22.00
N THR A 237 3.64 -5.39 22.40
CA THR A 237 2.61 -4.51 21.83
C THR A 237 2.56 -3.21 22.62
N TYR A 238 2.40 -2.06 21.96
CA TYR A 238 2.37 -0.73 22.58
C TYR A 238 1.21 0.13 22.09
N TRP A 239 0.73 1.03 22.96
CA TRP A 239 -0.33 2.03 22.69
C TRP A 239 0.11 3.40 23.21
N ALA A 240 0.10 4.42 22.35
CA ALA A 240 0.64 5.74 22.63
C ALA A 240 -0.18 6.85 21.96
N GLY A 241 -1.22 7.34 22.66
CA GLY A 241 -2.07 8.41 22.14
C GLY A 241 -2.92 7.95 20.95
N SER A 242 -2.70 8.54 19.78
CA SER A 242 -3.46 8.25 18.55
C SER A 242 -2.92 7.07 17.75
N GLY A 243 -2.04 6.23 18.29
CA GLY A 243 -1.60 5.03 17.58
C GLY A 243 -1.02 3.96 18.49
N GLY A 244 -0.85 2.78 17.92
CA GLY A 244 -0.21 1.64 18.57
C GLY A 244 0.53 0.79 17.56
N GLY A 245 1.26 -0.21 18.06
CA GLY A 245 2.03 -1.11 17.22
C GLY A 245 2.68 -2.25 17.97
N THR A 246 3.53 -2.95 17.24
CA THR A 246 4.17 -4.20 17.61
C THR A 246 5.69 -4.07 17.50
N THR A 247 6.42 -4.92 18.23
CA THR A 247 7.89 -4.92 18.25
C THR A 247 8.47 -6.32 18.19
N TYR A 248 9.66 -6.45 17.63
CA TYR A 248 10.49 -7.65 17.81
C TYR A 248 11.43 -7.47 19.00
N LYS A 249 11.65 -8.55 19.76
CA LYS A 249 12.81 -8.65 20.65
C LYS A 249 14.03 -9.05 19.83
N LEU A 250 15.02 -8.15 19.76
CA LEU A 250 16.29 -8.44 19.12
C LEU A 250 17.22 -9.25 20.04
N PRO A 251 18.20 -9.98 19.49
CA PRO A 251 19.21 -10.68 20.30
C PRO A 251 19.99 -9.75 21.26
N PRO A 252 20.67 -10.31 22.27
CA PRO A 252 21.63 -9.56 23.08
C PRO A 252 22.72 -8.90 22.21
N GLY A 253 23.01 -7.63 22.51
CA GLY A 253 23.98 -6.81 21.79
C GLY A 253 23.74 -5.32 22.09
N ASN A 254 24.70 -4.47 21.74
CA ASN A 254 24.52 -3.00 21.79
C ASN A 254 23.64 -2.49 20.63
N PHE A 255 23.40 -1.18 20.58
CA PHE A 255 22.60 -0.53 19.53
C PHE A 255 23.12 -0.87 18.13
N GLU A 256 24.41 -0.69 17.87
CA GLU A 256 25.02 -0.90 16.57
C GLU A 256 24.97 -2.37 16.13
N GLU A 257 25.23 -3.32 17.02
CA GLU A 257 25.08 -4.76 16.78
C GLU A 257 23.63 -5.13 16.43
N ARG A 258 22.66 -4.60 17.18
CA ARG A 258 21.23 -4.81 16.95
C ARG A 258 20.74 -4.19 15.64
N MET A 259 21.24 -3.01 15.26
CA MET A 259 20.91 -2.39 13.98
C MET A 259 21.52 -3.13 12.78
N ARG A 260 22.76 -3.66 12.92
CA ARG A 260 23.35 -4.56 11.90
C ARG A 260 22.58 -5.88 11.79
N TYR A 261 22.08 -6.43 12.90
CA TYR A 261 21.24 -7.63 12.89
C TYR A 261 19.92 -7.43 12.11
N VAL A 262 19.35 -6.22 12.15
CA VAL A 262 18.18 -5.80 11.36
C VAL A 262 18.53 -5.52 9.88
N GLY A 263 19.81 -5.38 9.53
CA GLY A 263 20.29 -5.18 8.15
C GLY A 263 20.57 -3.73 7.75
N TYR A 264 20.72 -2.82 8.71
CA TYR A 264 21.23 -1.47 8.44
C TYR A 264 22.75 -1.45 8.29
N THR A 265 23.28 -0.66 7.34
CA THR A 265 24.72 -0.46 7.13
C THR A 265 25.32 0.54 8.13
N ASP A 266 26.63 0.49 8.39
CA ASP A 266 27.29 1.40 9.34
C ASP A 266 27.09 2.89 9.02
N ASP A 267 27.07 3.27 7.74
CA ASP A 267 26.74 4.63 7.29
C ASP A 267 25.31 5.04 7.66
N MET A 268 24.35 4.11 7.59
CA MET A 268 22.96 4.35 7.98
C MET A 268 22.83 4.38 9.50
N ILE A 269 23.46 3.46 10.22
CA ILE A 269 23.49 3.42 11.68
C ILE A 269 24.03 4.74 12.23
N THR A 270 25.09 5.28 11.64
CA THR A 270 25.65 6.60 11.98
C THR A 270 24.62 7.71 11.80
N ARG A 271 23.97 7.81 10.63
CA ARG A 271 22.92 8.81 10.37
C ARG A 271 21.68 8.67 11.27
N ILE A 272 21.33 7.44 11.63
CA ILE A 272 20.22 7.15 12.54
C ILE A 272 20.55 7.65 13.95
N LYS A 273 21.78 7.42 14.44
CA LYS A 273 22.23 7.94 15.75
C LYS A 273 22.31 9.46 15.81
N ASP A 274 22.52 10.14 14.68
CA ASP A 274 22.50 11.61 14.60
C ASP A 274 21.08 12.21 14.76
N VAL A 275 20.01 11.45 14.49
CA VAL A 275 18.62 11.97 14.48
C VAL A 275 17.65 11.30 15.44
N TRP A 276 17.88 10.04 15.83
CA TRP A 276 17.10 9.38 16.89
C TRP A 276 17.54 9.91 18.26
N THR A 277 16.58 10.29 19.09
CA THR A 277 16.82 10.72 20.47
C THR A 277 17.49 9.61 21.30
N GLN A 278 18.17 10.01 22.37
CA GLN A 278 18.72 9.08 23.39
C GLN A 278 17.65 8.18 24.06
N ARG A 279 16.36 8.46 23.87
CA ARG A 279 15.25 7.61 24.34
C ARG A 279 14.86 6.56 23.29
N GLN A 280 14.88 6.91 22.00
CA GLN A 280 14.70 5.97 20.87
C GLN A 280 15.91 5.03 20.72
N GLN A 281 17.14 5.55 20.85
CA GLN A 281 18.35 4.73 20.82
C GLN A 281 18.38 3.68 21.93
N ARG A 282 17.90 4.00 23.16
CA ARG A 282 17.84 3.03 24.26
C ARG A 282 16.73 1.98 24.13
N LEU A 283 15.61 2.27 23.46
CA LEU A 283 14.59 1.26 23.17
C LEU A 283 15.17 0.08 22.37
N VAL A 284 16.04 0.37 21.39
CA VAL A 284 16.76 -0.65 20.62
C VAL A 284 18.03 -1.12 21.33
N GLY A 285 18.83 -0.20 21.87
CA GLY A 285 20.18 -0.46 22.39
C GLY A 285 20.22 -1.10 23.78
N ASP A 286 19.31 -0.71 24.67
CA ASP A 286 19.21 -1.25 26.03
C ASP A 286 18.11 -2.32 26.04
N ASP A 287 16.85 -1.90 25.88
CA ASP A 287 15.67 -2.77 26.04
C ASP A 287 15.60 -3.86 24.96
N GLY A 288 16.15 -3.61 23.77
CA GLY A 288 16.21 -4.59 22.68
C GLY A 288 14.92 -4.75 21.90
N PHE A 289 14.02 -3.75 21.92
CA PHE A 289 12.81 -3.75 21.12
C PHE A 289 12.99 -2.95 19.83
N MET A 290 12.76 -3.59 18.68
CA MET A 290 12.70 -2.93 17.38
C MET A 290 11.25 -2.83 16.91
N ILE A 291 10.82 -1.64 16.48
CA ILE A 291 9.47 -1.38 15.98
C ILE A 291 9.22 -2.19 14.69
N SER A 292 8.06 -2.84 14.60
CA SER A 292 7.66 -3.71 13.48
C SER A 292 6.49 -3.12 12.70
N ALA A 293 5.25 -3.51 13.01
CA ALA A 293 4.04 -2.91 12.44
C ALA A 293 3.43 -1.89 13.41
N ALA A 294 2.74 -0.88 12.88
CA ALA A 294 1.99 0.08 13.67
C ALA A 294 0.79 0.61 12.89
N SER A 295 -0.18 1.17 13.59
CA SER A 295 -1.25 1.98 13.01
C SER A 295 -1.38 3.30 13.76
N CYS A 296 -1.19 4.39 13.03
CA CYS A 296 -1.69 5.70 13.41
C CYS A 296 -3.19 5.74 13.06
N PHE A 297 -3.99 6.11 14.05
CA PHE A 297 -5.39 6.47 13.86
C PHE A 297 -5.47 7.58 12.79
N PRO A 298 -6.43 7.52 11.85
CA PRO A 298 -7.53 6.57 11.78
C PRO A 298 -7.27 5.28 10.98
N ASN A 299 -6.35 5.29 10.02
CA ASN A 299 -6.18 4.22 9.02
C ASN A 299 -4.77 4.15 8.41
N LEU A 300 -3.80 4.83 9.02
CA LEU A 300 -2.47 4.96 8.48
C LEU A 300 -1.56 3.93 9.15
N SER A 301 -1.42 2.78 8.50
CA SER A 301 -0.57 1.71 8.97
C SER A 301 0.86 1.83 8.41
N PHE A 302 1.80 1.32 9.18
CA PHE A 302 3.22 1.26 8.85
C PHE A 302 3.72 -0.16 9.09
N VAL A 303 4.71 -0.60 8.31
CA VAL A 303 5.43 -1.84 8.57
C VAL A 303 6.91 -1.69 8.27
N HIS A 304 7.73 -2.20 9.19
CA HIS A 304 9.18 -2.27 9.13
C HIS A 304 9.58 -3.72 9.42
N ASN A 305 10.13 -4.40 8.42
CA ASN A 305 10.47 -5.82 8.44
C ASN A 305 11.72 -6.05 7.57
N TRP A 306 12.47 -7.11 7.87
CA TRP A 306 13.78 -7.41 7.26
C TRP A 306 13.86 -8.86 6.75
N PRO A 307 13.31 -9.14 5.55
CA PRO A 307 13.44 -10.43 4.88
C PRO A 307 14.83 -10.63 4.28
N LYS A 308 15.14 -11.87 3.92
CA LYS A 308 16.19 -12.22 2.95
C LYS A 308 15.74 -11.84 1.54
N VAL A 309 16.64 -11.28 0.74
CA VAL A 309 16.35 -10.85 -0.66
C VAL A 309 17.20 -11.55 -1.73
N HIS A 310 17.95 -12.57 -1.32
CA HIS A 310 18.83 -13.38 -2.16
C HIS A 310 19.26 -14.62 -1.37
N ASP A 311 19.81 -15.63 -2.04
CA ASP A 311 20.35 -16.83 -1.41
C ASP A 311 21.54 -16.48 -0.50
N GLY A 312 21.35 -16.67 0.81
CA GLY A 312 22.30 -16.31 1.86
C GLY A 312 21.63 -16.11 3.21
N ASP A 313 22.33 -15.48 4.16
CA ASP A 313 21.79 -15.09 5.47
C ASP A 313 21.60 -13.57 5.65
N ASP A 314 21.95 -12.78 4.65
CA ASP A 314 21.77 -11.32 4.68
C ASP A 314 20.31 -10.90 4.51
N VAL A 315 19.88 -9.99 5.40
CA VAL A 315 18.55 -9.39 5.40
C VAL A 315 18.64 -7.91 5.09
N VAL A 316 17.60 -7.35 4.50
CA VAL A 316 17.51 -5.92 4.19
C VAL A 316 16.17 -5.40 4.70
N PRO A 317 16.15 -4.39 5.60
CA PRO A 317 14.90 -3.83 6.07
C PRO A 317 14.26 -2.98 4.99
N PHE A 318 12.93 -3.03 4.94
CA PHE A 318 12.09 -2.10 4.18
C PHE A 318 11.14 -1.38 5.12
N ILE A 319 10.61 -0.24 4.68
CA ILE A 319 9.50 0.43 5.32
C ILE A 319 8.38 0.57 4.29
N SER A 320 7.14 0.31 4.71
CA SER A 320 5.95 0.64 3.93
C SER A 320 5.00 1.51 4.74
N ILE A 321 4.41 2.50 4.04
CA ILE A 321 3.36 3.38 4.54
C ILE A 321 2.09 2.97 3.82
N ARG A 322 1.00 2.71 4.56
CA ARG A 322 -0.18 2.01 4.04
C ARG A 322 -1.44 2.72 4.52
N LEU A 323 -2.20 3.28 3.58
CA LEU A 323 -3.47 3.97 3.84
C LEU A 323 -4.61 3.04 3.43
N TRP A 324 -5.37 2.54 4.41
CA TRP A 324 -6.61 1.80 4.15
C TRP A 324 -7.66 2.79 3.70
N GLN A 325 -7.77 3.02 2.41
CA GLN A 325 -8.52 4.11 1.80
C GLN A 325 -9.86 3.58 1.27
N PRO A 326 -10.91 3.47 2.11
CA PRO A 326 -11.99 2.53 1.87
C PRO A 326 -12.98 3.01 0.82
N ILE A 327 -14.04 2.26 0.55
CA ILE A 327 -15.06 2.62 -0.47
C ILE A 327 -16.48 2.54 0.09
N SER A 328 -16.75 1.50 0.87
CA SER A 328 -18.06 1.16 1.45
C SER A 328 -17.86 0.51 2.82
N GLU A 329 -18.97 0.08 3.43
CA GLU A 329 -18.97 -0.80 4.60
C GLU A 329 -18.20 -2.13 4.42
N ASN A 330 -17.85 -2.52 3.18
CA ASN A 330 -17.31 -3.84 2.83
C ASN A 330 -16.26 -3.85 1.70
N GLU A 331 -15.79 -2.70 1.23
CA GLU A 331 -14.73 -2.60 0.22
C GLU A 331 -13.71 -1.54 0.60
N THR A 332 -12.43 -1.83 0.35
CA THR A 332 -11.32 -0.90 0.60
C THR A 332 -10.37 -0.79 -0.60
N GLU A 333 -10.04 0.44 -1.03
CA GLU A 333 -8.88 0.68 -1.90
C GLU A 333 -7.65 0.76 -0.99
N VAL A 334 -6.70 -0.17 -1.12
CA VAL A 334 -5.46 -0.12 -0.34
C VAL A 334 -4.48 0.76 -1.12
N CYS A 335 -3.95 1.80 -0.49
CA CYS A 335 -2.85 2.59 -1.03
C CYS A 335 -1.57 2.21 -0.27
N SER A 336 -0.64 1.50 -0.92
CA SER A 336 0.63 1.08 -0.31
C SER A 336 1.82 1.77 -0.97
N TRP A 337 2.62 2.47 -0.16
CA TRP A 337 3.89 3.07 -0.55
C TRP A 337 5.06 2.28 0.04
N PHE A 338 6.16 2.25 -0.69
CA PHE A 338 7.49 1.95 -0.18
C PHE A 338 8.17 3.23 0.31
N ALA A 339 8.98 3.14 1.38
CA ALA A 339 9.76 4.25 1.91
C ALA A 339 11.17 3.81 2.33
N VAL A 340 12.16 4.68 2.11
CA VAL A 340 13.56 4.47 2.48
C VAL A 340 14.27 5.80 2.76
N ASP A 341 15.34 5.80 3.56
CA ASP A 341 16.21 6.98 3.76
C ASP A 341 16.62 7.60 2.42
N SER A 342 16.33 8.90 2.22
CA SER A 342 16.77 9.66 1.04
C SER A 342 18.27 9.53 0.78
N ALA A 343 19.08 9.40 1.85
CA ALA A 343 20.54 9.27 1.78
C ALA A 343 21.06 7.81 1.70
N ALA A 344 20.17 6.80 1.62
CA ALA A 344 20.60 5.43 1.37
C ALA A 344 21.23 5.28 -0.04
N SER A 345 22.20 4.38 -0.19
CA SER A 345 22.85 4.15 -1.48
C SER A 345 21.86 3.55 -2.50
N PRO A 346 22.01 3.79 -3.82
CA PRO A 346 21.09 3.27 -4.83
C PRO A 346 20.92 1.75 -4.77
N ALA A 347 22.00 1.01 -4.49
CA ALA A 347 21.97 -0.44 -4.31
C ALA A 347 21.17 -0.87 -3.07
N TYR A 348 21.27 -0.13 -1.96
CA TYR A 348 20.45 -0.39 -0.76
C TYR A 348 18.98 -0.08 -1.02
N LYS A 349 18.68 1.06 -1.66
CA LYS A 349 17.31 1.42 -2.05
C LYS A 349 16.67 0.37 -2.95
N HIS A 350 17.43 -0.21 -3.89
CA HIS A 350 16.95 -1.31 -4.74
C HIS A 350 16.64 -2.57 -3.93
N LYS A 351 17.59 -3.07 -3.12
CA LYS A 351 17.37 -4.27 -2.29
C LYS A 351 16.24 -4.09 -1.28
N SER A 352 16.10 -2.90 -0.69
CA SER A 352 15.02 -2.55 0.24
C SER A 352 13.65 -2.49 -0.47
N TYR A 353 13.60 -2.02 -1.71
CA TYR A 353 12.40 -2.07 -2.54
C TYR A 353 11.99 -3.51 -2.92
N GLN A 354 12.95 -4.37 -3.26
CA GLN A 354 12.71 -5.80 -3.45
C GLN A 354 12.19 -6.47 -2.17
N ALA A 355 12.80 -6.19 -1.01
CA ALA A 355 12.35 -6.67 0.30
C ALA A 355 10.88 -6.31 0.60
N TYR A 356 10.46 -5.09 0.22
CA TYR A 356 9.08 -4.65 0.28
C TYR A 356 8.17 -5.48 -0.64
N LEU A 357 8.45 -5.57 -1.95
CA LEU A 357 7.60 -6.27 -2.92
C LEU A 357 7.45 -7.77 -2.63
N MET A 358 8.49 -8.42 -2.09
CA MET A 358 8.39 -9.81 -1.66
C MET A 358 7.41 -10.00 -0.50
N CYS A 359 7.23 -8.97 0.35
CA CYS A 359 6.45 -9.08 1.58
C CYS A 359 5.05 -8.44 1.51
N PHE A 360 4.92 -7.18 1.07
CA PHE A 360 3.68 -6.40 1.11
C PHE A 360 3.37 -5.66 -0.20
N GLY A 361 2.18 -5.05 -0.28
CA GLY A 361 1.60 -4.59 -1.53
C GLY A 361 0.79 -5.68 -2.23
N SER A 362 0.10 -5.32 -3.31
CA SER A 362 -0.82 -6.18 -4.09
C SER A 362 -0.29 -7.57 -4.52
N THR A 363 1.01 -7.76 -4.55
CA THR A 363 1.72 -9.02 -4.85
C THR A 363 2.52 -9.58 -3.66
N GLY A 364 2.65 -8.84 -2.55
CA GLY A 364 3.50 -9.22 -1.43
C GLY A 364 2.95 -10.43 -0.67
N MET A 365 3.80 -11.41 -0.36
CA MET A 365 3.34 -12.71 0.12
C MET A 365 2.53 -12.63 1.43
N PHE A 366 2.86 -11.72 2.36
CA PHE A 366 2.07 -11.50 3.58
C PHE A 366 0.69 -10.94 3.23
N GLU A 367 0.69 -9.80 2.52
CA GLU A 367 -0.51 -9.05 2.14
C GLU A 367 -1.54 -9.93 1.39
N GLN A 368 -1.08 -10.93 0.62
CA GLN A 368 -1.97 -11.88 -0.03
C GLN A 368 -2.71 -12.80 0.97
N ASP A 369 -1.99 -13.42 1.92
CA ASP A 369 -2.58 -14.30 2.94
C ASP A 369 -3.43 -13.52 3.95
N ASP A 370 -3.05 -12.27 4.23
CA ASP A 370 -3.80 -11.34 5.07
C ASP A 370 -5.15 -10.94 4.43
N VAL A 371 -5.14 -10.47 3.17
CA VAL A 371 -6.34 -10.01 2.46
C VAL A 371 -7.40 -11.10 2.35
N GLU A 372 -6.99 -12.37 2.20
CA GLU A 372 -7.90 -13.51 2.18
C GLU A 372 -8.73 -13.60 3.48
N ASN A 373 -8.06 -13.51 4.63
CA ASN A 373 -8.71 -13.51 5.93
C ASN A 373 -9.67 -12.32 6.09
N TRP A 374 -9.25 -11.12 5.67
CA TRP A 374 -10.05 -9.90 5.82
C TRP A 374 -11.31 -9.88 4.95
N VAL A 375 -11.24 -10.44 3.74
CA VAL A 375 -12.40 -10.63 2.85
C VAL A 375 -13.38 -11.64 3.45
N SER A 376 -12.89 -12.79 3.92
CA SER A 376 -13.72 -13.83 4.54
C SER A 376 -14.44 -13.33 5.80
N LEU A 377 -13.74 -12.58 6.67
CA LEU A 377 -14.31 -11.94 7.86
C LEU A 377 -15.39 -10.91 7.48
N THR A 378 -15.11 -10.04 6.50
CA THR A 378 -16.05 -9.01 6.03
C THR A 378 -17.32 -9.62 5.41
N ASN A 379 -17.18 -10.65 4.58
CA ASN A 379 -18.33 -11.38 4.03
C ASN A 379 -19.18 -12.01 5.14
N THR A 380 -18.54 -12.66 6.12
CA THR A 380 -19.22 -13.28 7.27
C THR A 380 -19.93 -12.24 8.15
N ALA A 381 -19.31 -11.08 8.36
CA ALA A 381 -19.86 -9.97 9.16
C ALA A 381 -21.17 -9.39 8.58
N GLY A 382 -21.42 -9.54 7.27
CA GLY A 382 -22.66 -9.09 6.62
C GLY A 382 -23.86 -10.00 6.92
N GLY A 383 -23.64 -11.21 7.43
CA GLY A 383 -24.68 -12.17 7.75
C GLY A 383 -25.59 -11.71 8.89
N SER A 384 -26.90 -11.98 8.79
CA SER A 384 -27.88 -11.60 9.82
C SER A 384 -27.58 -12.19 11.22
N MET A 385 -26.83 -13.29 11.29
CA MET A 385 -26.33 -13.88 12.54
C MET A 385 -25.15 -13.12 13.16
N ALA A 386 -24.32 -12.41 12.38
CA ALA A 386 -23.19 -11.62 12.90
C ALA A 386 -23.67 -10.44 13.77
N ARG A 387 -24.91 -9.97 13.57
CA ARG A 387 -25.58 -8.99 14.45
C ARG A 387 -25.86 -9.53 15.86
N ARG A 388 -25.72 -10.83 16.09
CA ARG A 388 -25.89 -11.51 17.39
C ARG A 388 -24.57 -11.99 18.01
N LEU A 389 -23.45 -11.77 17.33
CA LEU A 389 -22.14 -12.27 17.73
C LEU A 389 -21.27 -11.11 18.27
N LEU A 390 -20.61 -11.37 19.40
CA LEU A 390 -19.48 -10.57 19.87
C LEU A 390 -18.20 -11.37 19.61
N LEU A 391 -17.30 -10.81 18.80
CA LEU A 391 -15.93 -11.29 18.64
C LEU A 391 -15.14 -10.98 19.90
N ASN A 392 -14.15 -11.83 20.20
CA ASN A 392 -13.34 -11.74 21.41
C ASN A 392 -11.97 -11.11 21.05
N SER A 393 -11.71 -9.95 21.63
CA SER A 393 -10.50 -9.13 21.52
C SER A 393 -9.92 -8.90 22.93
N ARG A 394 -9.88 -9.96 23.74
CA ARG A 394 -9.47 -9.95 25.16
C ARG A 394 -8.18 -10.71 25.43
N MET A 395 -7.44 -11.16 24.42
CA MET A 395 -6.12 -11.74 24.66
C MET A 395 -5.24 -10.72 25.40
N GLY A 396 -4.58 -11.16 26.46
CA GLY A 396 -3.89 -10.28 27.41
C GLY A 396 -4.73 -9.87 28.64
N LEU A 397 -6.01 -10.24 28.73
CA LEU A 397 -6.87 -10.03 29.91
C LEU A 397 -7.33 -11.35 30.55
N LEU A 398 -7.56 -11.30 31.87
CA LEU A 398 -8.23 -12.33 32.66
C LEU A 398 -9.77 -12.13 32.64
N PRO A 399 -10.56 -13.10 33.16
CA PRO A 399 -12.02 -12.97 33.25
C PRO A 399 -12.52 -11.86 34.18
N ASP A 400 -11.66 -11.32 35.04
CA ASP A 400 -11.93 -10.23 35.99
C ASP A 400 -11.34 -8.87 35.53
N ASP A 401 -11.15 -8.72 34.21
CA ASP A 401 -10.59 -7.54 33.52
C ASP A 401 -9.15 -7.14 33.92
N ARG A 402 -8.49 -7.89 34.80
CA ARG A 402 -7.07 -7.67 35.11
C ARG A 402 -6.18 -8.12 33.95
N PRO A 403 -5.05 -7.43 33.67
CA PRO A 403 -4.11 -7.87 32.65
C PRO A 403 -3.42 -9.19 33.06
N LEU A 404 -3.17 -10.05 32.06
CA LEU A 404 -2.46 -11.32 32.20
C LEU A 404 -0.95 -11.14 32.45
N VAL A 405 -0.38 -10.08 31.88
CA VAL A 405 1.01 -9.64 32.03
C VAL A 405 0.98 -8.15 32.36
N GLU A 406 1.69 -7.70 33.38
CA GLU A 406 1.73 -6.28 33.74
C GLU A 406 2.39 -5.42 32.65
N ALA A 407 2.16 -4.11 32.69
CA ALA A 407 2.83 -3.16 31.81
C ALA A 407 4.35 -3.22 32.03
N LEU A 408 5.12 -3.07 30.95
CA LEU A 408 6.56 -2.85 31.08
C LEU A 408 6.79 -1.51 31.80
N PRO A 409 7.59 -1.47 32.87
CA PRO A 409 7.98 -0.22 33.50
C PRO A 409 8.91 0.58 32.57
N VAL A 410 8.99 1.90 32.75
CA VAL A 410 9.73 2.81 31.86
C VAL A 410 11.23 2.49 31.83
N GLU A 411 11.74 1.89 32.91
CA GLU A 411 13.10 1.37 33.08
C GLU A 411 13.38 0.07 32.28
N SER A 412 12.37 -0.53 31.64
CA SER A 412 12.47 -1.73 30.80
C SER A 412 11.79 -1.58 29.44
N PHE A 413 11.18 -0.43 29.18
CA PHE A 413 10.64 -0.04 27.89
C PHE A 413 10.67 1.49 27.79
N HIS A 414 11.69 2.01 27.11
CA HIS A 414 11.92 3.44 26.97
C HIS A 414 10.90 4.14 26.05
N GLY A 415 9.92 3.46 25.46
CA GLY A 415 8.84 4.10 24.72
C GLY A 415 7.88 4.91 25.61
N PRO A 416 7.15 5.91 25.09
CA PRO A 416 6.02 6.55 25.77
C PRO A 416 4.71 5.78 25.57
N GLY A 417 3.68 6.11 26.34
CA GLY A 417 2.43 5.33 26.39
C GLY A 417 2.56 4.07 27.24
N HIS A 418 1.83 3.02 26.87
CA HIS A 418 1.71 1.75 27.60
C HIS A 418 2.16 0.59 26.71
N ALA A 419 2.98 -0.33 27.22
CA ALA A 419 3.49 -1.48 26.48
C ALA A 419 3.48 -2.77 27.31
N GLN A 420 3.21 -3.91 26.67
CA GLN A 420 3.13 -5.23 27.30
C GLN A 420 3.79 -6.30 26.42
N VAL A 421 4.54 -7.22 27.03
CA VAL A 421 5.20 -8.36 26.34
C VAL A 421 4.19 -9.47 26.07
N GLY A 422 4.31 -10.12 24.92
CA GLY A 422 3.46 -11.25 24.52
C GLY A 422 2.32 -10.86 23.58
N TYR A 423 1.52 -11.86 23.21
CA TYR A 423 0.32 -11.66 22.41
C TYR A 423 -0.76 -10.96 23.23
N ASN A 424 -1.32 -9.88 22.68
CA ASN A 424 -2.23 -8.97 23.38
C ASN A 424 -3.12 -8.25 22.36
N GLU A 425 -4.41 -8.08 22.69
CA GLU A 425 -5.43 -7.42 21.86
C GLU A 425 -6.04 -6.20 22.57
N HIS A 426 -5.71 -5.96 23.84
CA HIS A 426 -6.37 -4.93 24.64
C HIS A 426 -5.89 -3.52 24.29
N ASN A 427 -6.83 -2.67 23.85
CA ASN A 427 -6.60 -1.30 23.40
C ASN A 427 -7.66 -0.30 23.95
N PRO A 428 -7.26 0.84 24.54
CA PRO A 428 -8.15 1.99 24.76
C PRO A 428 -8.45 2.77 23.44
N ALA A 429 -9.37 2.26 22.62
CA ALA A 429 -9.64 2.65 21.22
C ALA A 429 -10.38 4.00 20.94
N PRO A 430 -10.32 4.50 19.68
CA PRO A 430 -11.50 4.59 18.76
C PRO A 430 -11.28 4.06 17.28
N ALA A 431 -12.25 4.19 16.33
CA ALA A 431 -12.29 3.56 14.95
C ALA A 431 -12.87 4.44 13.75
N ALA A 432 -12.66 4.08 12.43
CA ALA A 432 -12.75 4.85 11.11
C ALA A 432 -13.61 4.27 9.88
N GLN A 433 -13.57 4.38 8.48
CA GLN A 433 -13.01 5.12 7.26
C GLN A 433 -13.76 4.73 5.82
N ALA A 434 -13.82 5.17 4.47
CA ALA A 434 -13.62 6.26 3.33
C ALA A 434 -14.23 5.88 1.85
N VAL A 435 -14.17 6.62 0.65
CA VAL A 435 -13.34 6.73 -0.69
C VAL A 435 -13.93 6.09 -2.06
N GLY A 436 -13.49 5.85 -3.38
CA GLY A 436 -12.28 5.78 -4.36
C GLY A 436 -12.51 5.80 -5.96
N ARG A 437 -11.61 5.25 -6.87
CA ARG A 437 -11.29 5.62 -8.36
C ARG A 437 -11.35 4.49 -9.52
N SER A 438 -10.89 4.43 -10.85
CA SER A 438 -10.23 5.18 -12.07
C SER A 438 -10.22 4.26 -13.42
N LEU A 439 -9.59 4.26 -14.68
CA LEU A 439 -8.65 4.98 -15.69
C LEU A 439 -8.75 4.49 -17.24
N GLY A 440 -7.66 4.45 -18.08
CA GLY A 440 -7.39 4.04 -19.54
C GLY A 440 -6.79 5.15 -20.53
N ASP A 441 -6.03 5.05 -21.67
CA ASP A 441 -5.15 4.10 -22.51
C ASP A 441 -4.24 4.93 -23.58
N SER A 442 -3.44 4.60 -24.68
CA SER A 442 -3.24 3.57 -25.78
C SER A 442 -1.93 3.75 -26.72
N MET A 443 -1.60 2.92 -27.78
CA MET A 443 -0.33 2.91 -28.65
C MET A 443 -0.39 2.44 -30.19
N THR A 444 0.69 1.79 -30.77
CA THR A 444 0.94 1.22 -32.15
C THR A 444 2.24 0.32 -32.20
N ASN A 445 2.67 -0.58 -33.12
CA ASN A 445 2.19 -1.41 -34.29
C ASN A 445 3.35 -2.32 -34.89
N ALA A 446 3.14 -3.45 -35.62
CA ALA A 446 4.09 -4.63 -35.69
C ALA A 446 4.35 -5.44 -37.03
N LEU A 447 4.93 -6.68 -36.96
CA LEU A 447 5.26 -7.63 -38.08
C LEU A 447 4.05 -8.38 -38.72
N PRO A 448 4.25 -9.06 -39.88
CA PRO A 448 3.32 -10.04 -40.47
C PRO A 448 3.12 -11.34 -39.66
N PHE A 449 1.97 -11.99 -39.88
CA PHE A 449 1.51 -13.20 -39.18
C PHE A 449 2.10 -14.51 -39.72
N ASP A 450 2.50 -14.56 -40.99
CA ASP A 450 3.04 -15.74 -41.67
C ASP A 450 4.56 -15.94 -41.47
N ASP A 451 5.22 -15.03 -40.74
CA ASP A 451 6.62 -15.18 -40.34
C ASP A 451 6.79 -16.37 -39.39
N VAL A 452 7.72 -17.28 -39.69
CA VAL A 452 8.02 -18.46 -38.87
C VAL A 452 8.37 -18.10 -37.41
N ARG A 453 8.91 -16.90 -37.17
CA ARG A 453 9.22 -16.36 -35.84
C ARG A 453 7.96 -15.95 -35.09
N HIS A 454 6.96 -15.38 -35.77
CA HIS A 454 5.65 -15.10 -35.19
C HIS A 454 4.94 -16.41 -34.80
N LEU A 455 4.96 -17.42 -35.67
CA LEU A 455 4.37 -18.73 -35.38
C LEU A 455 5.05 -19.42 -34.18
N GLN A 456 6.38 -19.32 -34.05
CA GLN A 456 7.11 -19.85 -32.89
C GLN A 456 6.82 -19.08 -31.59
N ALA A 457 6.73 -17.75 -31.67
CA ALA A 457 6.32 -16.91 -30.53
C ALA A 457 4.89 -17.20 -30.08
N HIS A 458 3.96 -17.33 -31.02
CA HIS A 458 2.56 -17.66 -30.73
C HIS A 458 2.44 -19.07 -30.11
N GLN A 459 3.20 -20.05 -30.60
CA GLN A 459 3.23 -21.39 -30.00
C GLN A 459 3.73 -21.34 -28.55
N PHE A 460 4.83 -20.62 -28.28
CA PHE A 460 5.35 -20.43 -26.92
C PHE A 460 4.29 -19.86 -25.96
N LEU A 461 3.58 -18.80 -26.35
CA LEU A 461 2.55 -18.19 -25.49
C LEU A 461 1.33 -19.10 -25.25
N VAL A 462 1.01 -20.00 -26.18
CA VAL A 462 -0.07 -20.99 -26.02
C VAL A 462 0.35 -22.11 -25.07
N ASP A 463 1.56 -22.63 -25.20
CA ASP A 463 2.09 -23.66 -24.32
C ASP A 463 2.30 -23.13 -22.89
N GLU A 464 2.80 -21.89 -22.75
CA GLU A 464 2.93 -21.21 -21.45
C GLU A 464 1.56 -21.01 -20.78
N ALA A 465 0.57 -20.47 -21.50
CA ALA A 465 -0.78 -20.27 -20.98
C ALA A 465 -1.43 -21.59 -20.53
N TYR A 466 -1.15 -22.70 -21.22
CA TYR A 466 -1.58 -24.03 -20.78
C TYR A 466 -0.93 -24.45 -19.46
N LEU A 467 0.39 -24.27 -19.30
CA LEU A 467 1.10 -24.58 -18.05
C LEU A 467 0.57 -23.77 -16.87
N LEU A 468 0.28 -22.48 -17.07
CA LEU A 468 -0.33 -21.63 -16.05
C LEU A 468 -1.79 -22.00 -15.75
N ASP A 469 -2.59 -22.36 -16.77
CA ASP A 469 -3.97 -22.82 -16.61
C ASP A 469 -4.09 -24.13 -15.80
N VAL A 470 -3.15 -25.05 -15.97
CA VAL A 470 -3.08 -26.31 -15.20
C VAL A 470 -2.21 -26.21 -13.93
N GLN A 471 -1.60 -25.04 -13.71
CA GLN A 471 -0.76 -24.71 -12.54
C GLN A 471 0.49 -25.61 -12.38
N ASP A 472 1.05 -26.08 -13.50
CA ASP A 472 2.38 -26.72 -13.52
C ASP A 472 3.49 -25.66 -13.48
N TYR A 473 3.63 -25.08 -12.29
CA TYR A 473 4.57 -23.99 -12.05
C TYR A 473 6.05 -24.45 -12.06
N ASP A 474 6.36 -25.75 -11.98
CA ASP A 474 7.74 -26.24 -12.20
C ASP A 474 8.08 -26.18 -13.69
N ALA A 475 7.24 -26.76 -14.55
CA ALA A 475 7.42 -26.69 -15.99
C ALA A 475 7.43 -25.22 -16.48
N TRP A 476 6.60 -24.35 -15.91
CA TRP A 476 6.62 -22.91 -16.21
C TRP A 476 7.95 -22.24 -15.84
N LEU A 477 8.50 -22.47 -14.63
CA LEU A 477 9.81 -21.94 -14.23
C LEU A 477 10.95 -22.41 -15.16
N ASP A 478 10.84 -23.61 -15.71
CA ASP A 478 11.77 -24.12 -16.71
C ASP A 478 11.63 -23.44 -18.08
N THR A 479 10.51 -22.80 -18.40
CA THR A 479 10.41 -21.93 -19.61
C THR A 479 11.13 -20.60 -19.46
N LEU A 480 11.52 -20.20 -18.24
CA LEU A 480 12.18 -18.92 -17.96
C LEU A 480 13.71 -19.03 -18.08
N THR A 481 14.36 -17.99 -18.61
CA THR A 481 15.82 -17.86 -18.51
C THR A 481 16.25 -17.53 -17.08
N ASP A 482 17.49 -17.85 -16.71
CA ASP A 482 17.95 -17.68 -15.32
C ASP A 482 18.16 -16.21 -14.91
N ASP A 483 18.16 -15.31 -15.89
CA ASP A 483 18.23 -13.86 -15.81
C ASP A 483 16.89 -13.17 -16.17
N ILE A 484 15.76 -13.90 -16.15
CA ILE A 484 14.41 -13.36 -16.39
C ILE A 484 14.14 -12.09 -15.58
N ARG A 485 13.61 -11.06 -16.24
CA ARG A 485 13.00 -9.89 -15.58
C ARG A 485 11.51 -9.82 -15.87
N TYR A 486 10.69 -10.06 -14.84
CA TYR A 486 9.24 -10.09 -14.94
C TYR A 486 8.66 -8.87 -14.21
N VAL A 487 8.02 -7.95 -14.96
CA VAL A 487 7.60 -6.64 -14.44
C VAL A 487 6.12 -6.40 -14.74
N MET A 488 5.42 -5.74 -13.84
CA MET A 488 4.05 -5.24 -14.04
C MET A 488 3.94 -3.86 -13.39
N PRO A 489 4.29 -2.75 -14.07
CA PRO A 489 4.30 -1.41 -13.47
C PRO A 489 2.91 -0.99 -12.96
N VAL A 490 2.87 -0.11 -11.95
CA VAL A 490 1.59 0.43 -11.45
C VAL A 490 1.06 1.44 -12.46
N ARG A 491 -0.06 1.15 -13.14
CA ARG A 491 -0.68 2.13 -14.05
C ARG A 491 -1.33 3.25 -13.24
N VAL A 492 -1.28 4.48 -13.74
CA VAL A 492 -1.73 5.70 -13.04
C VAL A 492 -2.44 6.65 -14.00
N THR A 493 -3.39 7.42 -13.47
CA THR A 493 -4.10 8.43 -14.25
C THR A 493 -3.19 9.62 -14.51
N THR A 494 -2.88 9.92 -15.77
CA THR A 494 -2.06 11.08 -16.14
C THR A 494 -2.83 12.05 -17.04
N ALA A 495 -2.24 13.21 -17.32
CA ALA A 495 -2.79 14.19 -18.25
C ALA A 495 -2.36 13.85 -19.69
N LEU A 496 -3.17 14.23 -20.68
CA LEU A 496 -2.80 14.09 -22.10
C LEU A 496 -1.47 14.82 -22.35
N GLY A 497 -0.47 14.07 -22.84
CA GLY A 497 0.89 14.60 -23.08
C GLY A 497 1.82 14.61 -21.85
N ALA A 498 1.46 13.95 -20.73
CA ALA A 498 2.33 13.84 -19.56
C ALA A 498 3.63 13.04 -19.80
N GLY A 499 3.71 12.24 -20.87
CA GLY A 499 4.88 11.44 -21.24
C GLY A 499 5.00 10.09 -20.53
N PHE A 500 4.07 9.77 -19.62
CA PHE A 500 3.95 8.48 -18.94
C PHE A 500 2.49 8.18 -18.60
N ASP A 501 2.14 6.91 -18.45
CA ASP A 501 0.88 6.41 -17.89
C ASP A 501 1.10 5.37 -16.75
N THR A 502 2.36 5.03 -16.47
CA THR A 502 2.78 4.16 -15.37
C THR A 502 3.64 4.91 -14.35
N LEU A 503 3.54 4.54 -13.08
CA LEU A 503 4.22 5.16 -11.95
C LEU A 503 5.73 4.89 -11.98
N PRO A 504 6.60 5.90 -12.19
CA PRO A 504 8.03 5.68 -12.34
C PRO A 504 8.65 5.03 -11.10
N GLY A 505 9.31 3.88 -11.28
CA GLY A 505 9.99 3.15 -10.20
C GLY A 505 9.07 2.45 -9.20
N MET A 506 7.79 2.24 -9.53
CA MET A 506 6.84 1.44 -8.74
C MET A 506 6.08 0.44 -9.63
N ALA A 507 6.04 -0.81 -9.19
CA ALA A 507 5.38 -1.90 -9.90
C ALA A 507 4.57 -2.78 -8.94
N HIS A 508 3.60 -3.51 -9.49
CA HIS A 508 2.94 -4.64 -8.83
C HIS A 508 3.91 -5.83 -8.76
N PHE A 509 4.44 -6.27 -9.91
CA PHE A 509 5.56 -7.24 -9.98
C PHE A 509 6.84 -6.54 -10.45
N ASP A 510 7.99 -6.87 -9.87
CA ASP A 510 9.33 -6.50 -10.38
C ASP A 510 10.33 -7.60 -9.94
N GLU A 511 10.15 -8.77 -10.54
CA GLU A 511 10.62 -10.07 -10.07
C GLU A 511 11.78 -10.62 -10.91
N ASP A 512 12.55 -11.54 -10.31
CA ASP A 512 13.60 -12.35 -10.94
C ASP A 512 13.34 -13.85 -10.70
N LYS A 513 14.18 -14.74 -11.26
CA LYS A 513 13.96 -16.20 -11.11
C LYS A 513 14.00 -16.68 -9.66
N HIS A 514 14.80 -16.05 -8.79
CA HIS A 514 14.82 -16.39 -7.37
C HIS A 514 13.49 -16.02 -6.72
N SER A 515 13.01 -14.77 -6.89
CA SER A 515 11.76 -14.32 -6.26
C SER A 515 10.54 -15.07 -6.80
N LEU A 516 10.46 -15.31 -8.13
CA LEU A 516 9.46 -16.18 -8.74
C LEU A 516 9.51 -17.61 -8.15
N SER A 517 10.69 -18.20 -7.96
CA SER A 517 10.81 -19.53 -7.33
C SER A 517 10.28 -19.56 -5.90
N ARG A 518 10.40 -18.47 -5.13
CA ARG A 518 9.85 -18.39 -3.76
C ARG A 518 8.32 -18.37 -3.78
N ARG A 519 7.71 -17.69 -4.75
CA ARG A 519 6.25 -17.67 -4.96
C ARG A 519 5.73 -19.07 -5.32
N VAL A 520 6.38 -19.73 -6.27
CA VAL A 520 6.04 -21.10 -6.68
C VAL A 520 6.23 -22.10 -5.54
N ALA A 521 7.27 -21.96 -4.72
CA ALA A 521 7.46 -22.77 -3.52
C ALA A 521 6.35 -22.55 -2.48
N ARG A 522 5.90 -21.31 -2.25
CA ARG A 522 4.79 -20.99 -1.34
C ARG A 522 3.49 -21.70 -1.73
N PHE A 523 3.16 -21.78 -3.02
CA PHE A 523 1.97 -22.52 -3.52
C PHE A 523 2.00 -24.04 -3.28
N ARG A 524 3.11 -24.62 -2.80
CA ARG A 524 3.22 -26.06 -2.46
C ARG A 524 3.16 -26.35 -0.96
N THR A 525 3.02 -25.31 -0.13
CA THR A 525 2.85 -25.47 1.31
C THR A 525 1.40 -25.85 1.63
N GLU A 526 1.18 -26.65 2.68
CA GLU A 526 -0.17 -26.97 3.19
C GLU A 526 -0.89 -25.71 3.76
N HIS A 527 -0.17 -24.60 3.87
CA HIS A 527 -0.61 -23.31 4.41
C HIS A 527 -0.74 -22.21 3.33
N ALA A 528 -0.89 -22.60 2.06
CA ALA A 528 -1.11 -21.69 0.94
C ALA A 528 -2.56 -21.18 0.85
N TRP A 529 -3.07 -20.55 1.92
CA TRP A 529 -4.49 -20.18 2.10
C TRP A 529 -5.10 -19.39 0.92
N THR A 530 -4.28 -18.63 0.22
CA THR A 530 -4.66 -17.86 -0.98
C THR A 530 -5.09 -18.72 -2.17
N GLU A 531 -4.71 -20.01 -2.17
CA GLU A 531 -5.06 -21.03 -3.15
C GLU A 531 -5.67 -22.30 -2.51
N ASP A 532 -6.25 -22.19 -1.31
CA ASP A 532 -7.18 -23.20 -0.76
C ASP A 532 -8.58 -22.58 -0.55
N PRO A 533 -9.64 -23.01 -1.25
CA PRO A 533 -9.61 -23.96 -2.37
C PRO A 533 -8.88 -23.37 -3.59
N PRO A 534 -8.35 -24.19 -4.51
CA PRO A 534 -7.54 -23.69 -5.63
C PRO A 534 -8.32 -22.85 -6.63
N SER A 535 -7.65 -21.86 -7.21
CA SER A 535 -8.16 -21.05 -8.31
C SER A 535 -8.41 -21.90 -9.56
N ARG A 536 -9.53 -21.63 -10.23
CA ARG A 536 -9.81 -22.11 -11.58
C ARG A 536 -9.48 -20.98 -12.56
N LEU A 537 -8.40 -21.17 -13.33
CA LEU A 537 -7.82 -20.17 -14.22
C LEU A 537 -8.23 -20.37 -15.70
N ARG A 538 -8.16 -19.28 -16.46
CA ARG A 538 -8.14 -19.28 -17.93
C ARG A 538 -7.40 -18.03 -18.44
N HIS A 539 -6.21 -18.21 -19.01
CA HIS A 539 -5.42 -17.15 -19.64
C HIS A 539 -5.82 -17.04 -21.12
N PHE A 540 -6.67 -16.06 -21.48
CA PHE A 540 -7.07 -15.86 -22.87
C PHE A 540 -6.07 -14.96 -23.61
N ILE A 541 -5.04 -15.57 -24.18
CA ILE A 541 -4.02 -14.85 -24.96
C ILE A 541 -4.55 -14.53 -26.36
N THR A 542 -4.51 -13.25 -26.74
CA THR A 542 -5.08 -12.69 -27.97
C THR A 542 -4.19 -11.56 -28.52
N ASN A 543 -4.56 -10.99 -29.67
CA ASN A 543 -3.90 -9.83 -30.28
C ASN A 543 -2.36 -9.95 -30.38
N VAL A 544 -1.85 -11.16 -30.56
CA VAL A 544 -0.41 -11.44 -30.58
C VAL A 544 0.24 -10.70 -31.75
N ARG A 545 1.26 -9.89 -31.46
CA ARG A 545 2.08 -9.17 -32.43
C ARG A 545 3.54 -9.44 -32.14
N THR A 546 4.28 -9.95 -33.12
CA THR A 546 5.73 -10.19 -32.96
C THR A 546 6.53 -9.07 -33.61
N PHE A 547 7.75 -8.87 -33.15
CA PHE A 547 8.74 -7.99 -33.74
C PHE A 547 10.08 -8.73 -33.72
N ALA A 548 10.92 -8.50 -34.73
CA ALA A 548 12.29 -8.97 -34.68
C ALA A 548 13.03 -8.20 -33.58
N GLY A 549 13.83 -8.91 -32.77
CA GLY A 549 14.80 -8.25 -31.90
C GLY A 549 15.98 -7.68 -32.72
N ASP A 550 16.95 -7.09 -32.02
CA ASP A 550 18.17 -6.56 -32.63
C ASP A 550 19.08 -7.68 -33.21
N ASP A 551 18.80 -8.96 -32.90
CA ASP A 551 19.46 -10.14 -33.44
C ASP A 551 18.48 -11.33 -33.64
N ASP A 552 18.90 -12.37 -34.36
CA ASP A 552 18.12 -13.59 -34.63
C ASP A 552 17.94 -14.52 -33.40
N ALA A 553 18.50 -14.18 -32.24
CA ALA A 553 18.34 -14.91 -30.99
C ALA A 553 17.27 -14.31 -30.07
N HIS A 554 16.67 -13.17 -30.45
CA HIS A 554 15.61 -12.50 -29.68
C HIS A 554 14.36 -12.18 -30.52
N LEU A 555 13.19 -12.36 -29.92
CA LEU A 555 11.90 -11.90 -30.44
C LEU A 555 11.22 -11.02 -29.40
N LEU A 556 10.70 -9.87 -29.83
CA LEU A 556 9.75 -9.11 -29.00
C LEU A 556 8.35 -9.60 -29.34
N VAL A 557 7.50 -9.81 -28.34
CA VAL A 557 6.14 -10.32 -28.54
C VAL A 557 5.19 -9.52 -27.68
N GLU A 558 4.38 -8.68 -28.31
CA GLU A 558 3.21 -8.11 -27.63
C GLU A 558 2.06 -9.11 -27.68
N SER A 559 1.27 -9.18 -26.61
CA SER A 559 -0.02 -9.87 -26.61
C SER A 559 -1.00 -9.13 -25.72
N ALA A 560 -2.30 -9.32 -25.95
CA ALA A 560 -3.33 -8.93 -24.99
C ALA A 560 -3.82 -10.18 -24.26
N GLU A 561 -3.86 -10.13 -22.95
CA GLU A 561 -4.37 -11.18 -22.08
C GLU A 561 -5.67 -10.72 -21.43
N LEU A 562 -6.64 -11.63 -21.37
CA LEU A 562 -7.72 -11.57 -20.40
C LEU A 562 -7.58 -12.77 -19.46
N LEU A 563 -7.21 -12.55 -18.19
CA LEU A 563 -7.22 -13.60 -17.18
C LEU A 563 -8.60 -13.70 -16.56
N PHE A 564 -9.19 -14.89 -16.60
CA PHE A 564 -10.34 -15.26 -15.77
C PHE A 564 -9.87 -16.09 -14.57
N ARG A 565 -10.22 -15.68 -13.35
CA ARG A 565 -9.94 -16.40 -12.10
C ARG A 565 -11.24 -16.55 -11.30
N SER A 566 -11.63 -17.79 -10.99
CA SER A 566 -12.73 -18.07 -10.08
C SER A 566 -12.30 -19.03 -8.97
N ARG A 567 -12.68 -18.74 -7.72
CA ARG A 567 -12.32 -19.52 -6.53
C ARG A 567 -13.54 -19.60 -5.61
N GLY A 568 -13.79 -20.78 -5.02
CA GLY A 568 -15.03 -21.07 -4.29
C GLY A 568 -16.29 -21.09 -5.18
N ASP A 569 -17.44 -20.82 -4.55
CA ASP A 569 -18.79 -20.84 -5.13
C ASP A 569 -19.60 -19.54 -4.85
N VAL A 570 -19.26 -18.78 -3.82
CA VAL A 570 -19.98 -17.56 -3.37
C VAL A 570 -19.44 -16.22 -3.88
N ASN A 571 -18.19 -16.17 -4.35
CA ASN A 571 -17.57 -14.93 -4.85
C ASN A 571 -17.77 -14.76 -6.37
N GLU A 572 -17.96 -13.52 -6.82
CA GLU A 572 -17.89 -13.20 -8.26
C GLU A 572 -16.51 -13.54 -8.82
N ALA A 573 -16.47 -14.06 -10.05
CA ALA A 573 -15.20 -14.37 -10.72
C ALA A 573 -14.44 -13.08 -11.04
N ALA A 574 -13.15 -13.04 -10.70
CA ALA A 574 -12.28 -11.93 -11.05
C ALA A 574 -11.86 -12.04 -12.52
N VAL A 575 -11.84 -10.89 -13.19
CA VAL A 575 -11.33 -10.73 -14.54
C VAL A 575 -10.27 -9.64 -14.52
N LEU A 576 -9.10 -9.91 -15.11
CA LEU A 576 -8.05 -8.92 -15.32
C LEU A 576 -7.79 -8.79 -16.83
N SER A 577 -7.59 -7.56 -17.30
CA SER A 577 -7.24 -7.24 -18.68
C SER A 577 -5.89 -6.53 -18.69
N CYS A 578 -4.98 -6.97 -19.57
CA CYS A 578 -3.64 -6.43 -19.70
C CYS A 578 -3.07 -6.61 -21.11
N GLY A 579 -2.19 -5.70 -21.51
CA GLY A 579 -1.15 -5.99 -22.49
C GLY A 579 0.06 -6.65 -21.82
N ARG A 580 0.76 -7.53 -22.54
CA ARG A 580 2.08 -8.07 -22.17
C ARG A 580 3.08 -7.76 -23.27
N GLU A 581 4.24 -7.23 -22.91
CA GLU A 581 5.43 -7.11 -23.76
C GLU A 581 6.48 -8.14 -23.33
N ASP A 582 6.68 -9.16 -24.14
CA ASP A 582 7.62 -10.24 -23.86
C ASP A 582 8.88 -10.12 -24.70
N VAL A 583 10.00 -10.58 -24.15
CA VAL A 583 11.23 -10.87 -24.89
C VAL A 583 11.49 -12.36 -24.78
N LEU A 584 11.31 -13.08 -25.89
CA LEU A 584 11.71 -14.48 -25.99
C LEU A 584 13.16 -14.53 -26.46
N ARG A 585 14.00 -15.28 -25.75
CA ARG A 585 15.40 -15.53 -26.10
C ARG A 585 15.63 -16.99 -26.46
N ARG A 586 16.45 -17.24 -27.46
CA ARG A 586 16.77 -18.59 -27.93
C ARG A 586 17.83 -19.25 -27.05
N CYS A 587 17.44 -20.31 -26.35
CA CYS A 587 18.32 -21.12 -25.51
C CYS A 587 18.52 -22.51 -26.16
N GLY A 588 19.51 -22.59 -27.04
CA GLY A 588 19.80 -23.81 -27.82
C GLY A 588 18.68 -24.10 -28.83
N ALA A 589 17.97 -25.21 -28.63
CA ALA A 589 16.87 -25.64 -29.51
C ALA A 589 15.50 -25.01 -29.16
N GLN A 590 15.37 -24.39 -27.99
CA GLN A 590 14.10 -23.87 -27.46
C GLN A 590 14.11 -22.34 -27.36
N TRP A 591 12.91 -21.74 -27.38
CA TRP A 591 12.69 -20.37 -26.93
C TRP A 591 12.37 -20.38 -25.43
N LYS A 592 12.86 -19.37 -24.70
CA LYS A 592 12.57 -19.13 -23.28
C LYS A 592 12.20 -17.67 -23.04
N LEU A 593 11.35 -17.41 -22.05
CA LEU A 593 11.00 -16.05 -21.64
C LEU A 593 12.19 -15.41 -20.90
N ALA A 594 12.65 -14.25 -21.37
CA ALA A 594 13.81 -13.51 -20.81
C ALA A 594 13.42 -12.13 -20.26
N ARG A 595 12.33 -11.53 -20.74
CA ARG A 595 11.63 -10.40 -20.08
C ARG A 595 10.13 -10.56 -20.30
N ARG A 596 9.33 -10.15 -19.32
CA ARG A 596 7.90 -9.81 -19.47
C ARG A 596 7.64 -8.45 -18.87
N THR A 597 6.78 -7.65 -19.51
CA THR A 597 6.26 -6.39 -18.96
C THR A 597 4.75 -6.33 -19.16
N VAL A 598 4.00 -6.45 -18.07
CA VAL A 598 2.53 -6.51 -18.07
C VAL A 598 1.94 -5.12 -17.78
N ILE A 599 1.25 -4.54 -18.75
CA ILE A 599 0.53 -3.27 -18.63
C ILE A 599 -0.96 -3.58 -18.45
N VAL A 600 -1.45 -3.56 -17.20
CA VAL A 600 -2.88 -3.70 -16.91
C VAL A 600 -3.71 -2.54 -17.43
N ASP A 601 -4.96 -2.79 -17.79
CA ASP A 601 -5.88 -1.73 -18.22
C ASP A 601 -6.48 -0.92 -17.05
N GLU A 602 -6.30 -1.40 -15.81
CA GLU A 602 -6.79 -0.77 -14.58
C GLU A 602 -5.67 -0.07 -13.79
N SER A 603 -5.85 1.20 -13.40
CA SER A 603 -4.99 1.88 -12.41
C SER A 603 -5.41 1.64 -10.94
N VAL A 604 -6.45 0.85 -10.73
CA VAL A 604 -6.84 0.26 -9.45
C VAL A 604 -7.32 -1.14 -9.75
N LEU A 605 -6.50 -2.15 -9.44
CA LEU A 605 -6.86 -3.55 -9.68
C LEU A 605 -8.12 -3.92 -8.92
N ARG A 606 -9.12 -4.49 -9.61
CA ARG A 606 -10.34 -5.04 -8.98
C ARG A 606 -10.22 -6.52 -8.56
N MET A 607 -9.18 -7.22 -9.00
CA MET A 607 -8.83 -8.55 -8.45
C MET A 607 -8.25 -8.38 -7.04
N GLN A 608 -8.77 -9.13 -6.07
CA GLN A 608 -8.44 -8.96 -4.64
C GLN A 608 -6.95 -9.11 -4.29
N ASN A 609 -6.25 -10.01 -4.99
CA ASN A 609 -4.81 -10.21 -4.90
C ASN A 609 -4.27 -10.83 -6.19
N LEU A 610 -2.97 -10.64 -6.47
CA LEU A 610 -2.26 -11.25 -7.60
C LEU A 610 -1.51 -12.51 -7.15
N ALA A 611 -2.22 -13.49 -6.57
CA ALA A 611 -1.67 -14.81 -6.24
C ALA A 611 -1.62 -15.75 -7.47
N VAL A 612 -1.27 -15.18 -8.63
CA VAL A 612 -1.27 -15.80 -9.96
C VAL A 612 -0.17 -15.15 -10.81
N PHE A 613 0.29 -15.84 -11.85
CA PHE A 613 1.15 -15.26 -12.90
C PHE A 613 0.30 -14.82 -14.10
N LEU A 614 0.93 -14.09 -15.02
CA LEU A 614 0.40 -13.45 -16.22
C LEU A 614 1.43 -13.57 -17.34
#